data_AF-A0A1Y1QDM8-F1
#
_entry.id   AF-A0A1Y1QDM8-F1
#
_cell.length_a   1.000
_cell.length_b   1.000
_cell.length_c   1.000
_cell.angle_alpha   90.00
_cell.angle_beta   90.00
_cell.angle_gamma   90.00
#
_symmetry.space_group_name_H-M   'P 1'
#
loop_
_entity.id
_entity.type
_entity.pdbx_description
1 polymer ?
#
loop_
_entity_poly.entity_id
_entity_poly.type
_entity_poly.pdbx_seq_one_letter_code
_entity_poly.pdbx_strand_id
1 'polypeptide(L)'
;MLRKAAWLLASMVILLSSVAASAETSANNNLLVAADTKASGEYAFTQCRALQGKPFDTSSTKKKALIVGDSYGCDFLNSVLENKYLQDYQIRLRFIPYSCQTVVGDNSDKFIDAKDREFCAKPERADSLERAKAQIQEADLVIFSARWKPEIAQELPQTIHQLGLKPQQKVVVVGSKFFGKITVRQYLRLSAEERKALQNEVDTAEAQKINASLAQHLGQGVVFVDPHSLVCGNDASCPVFTDDLNLISYDGRHLTKEGARYVGKMLFEHSALGQM
;
A
#
# COMPACT_ATOMS: atom_id res chain seq x y z
N MET A 1 16.16 -56.41 21.10
CA MET A 1 15.57 -55.49 20.10
C MET A 1 15.42 -54.03 20.58
N LEU A 2 15.52 -53.71 21.88
CA LEU A 2 15.33 -52.33 22.38
C LEU A 2 16.47 -51.31 22.08
N ARG A 3 17.71 -51.74 21.81
CA ARG A 3 18.84 -50.80 21.57
C ARG A 3 18.81 -50.10 20.19
N LYS A 4 18.13 -50.67 19.19
CA LYS A 4 18.02 -50.07 17.85
C LYS A 4 16.97 -48.95 17.78
N ALA A 5 15.94 -48.98 18.62
CA ALA A 5 14.92 -47.95 18.68
C ALA A 5 15.42 -46.63 19.30
N ALA A 6 16.31 -46.71 20.30
CA ALA A 6 16.89 -45.52 20.94
C ALA A 6 17.82 -44.72 20.01
N TRP A 7 18.53 -45.38 19.10
CA TRP A 7 19.40 -44.71 18.13
C TRP A 7 18.60 -43.99 17.04
N LEU A 8 17.49 -44.58 16.56
CA LEU A 8 16.59 -43.93 15.60
C LEU A 8 15.92 -42.68 16.18
N LEU A 9 15.50 -42.73 17.45
CA LEU A 9 14.92 -41.58 18.15
C LEU A 9 15.94 -40.45 18.36
N ALA A 10 17.18 -40.76 18.76
CA ALA A 10 18.22 -39.75 18.94
C ALA A 10 18.63 -39.08 17.62
N SER A 11 18.75 -39.83 16.52
CA SER A 11 19.04 -39.27 15.19
C SER A 11 17.91 -38.37 14.68
N MET A 12 16.66 -38.74 14.93
CA MET A 12 15.48 -37.96 14.53
C MET A 12 15.39 -36.63 15.31
N VAL A 13 15.73 -36.64 16.60
CA VAL A 13 15.77 -35.42 17.44
C VAL A 13 16.88 -34.45 17.01
N ILE A 14 18.07 -34.96 16.64
CA ILE A 14 19.18 -34.12 16.15
C ILE A 14 18.89 -33.53 14.76
N LEU A 15 18.23 -34.30 13.88
CA LEU A 15 17.79 -33.79 12.58
C LEU A 15 16.72 -32.69 12.75
N LEU A 16 15.73 -32.89 13.62
CA LEU A 16 14.68 -31.90 13.89
C LEU A 16 15.22 -30.59 14.47
N SER A 17 16.19 -30.64 15.39
CA SER A 17 16.81 -29.44 15.96
C SER A 17 17.65 -28.67 14.94
N SER A 18 18.37 -29.36 14.05
CA SER A 18 19.16 -28.72 12.99
C SER A 18 18.30 -27.98 11.95
N VAL A 19 17.13 -28.54 11.60
CA VAL A 19 16.19 -27.92 10.66
C VAL A 19 15.56 -26.66 11.29
N ALA A 20 15.13 -26.74 12.55
CA ALA A 20 14.55 -25.61 13.27
C ALA A 20 15.54 -24.42 13.37
N ALA A 21 16.79 -24.67 13.75
CA ALA A 21 17.83 -23.64 13.81
C ALA A 21 18.12 -22.99 12.44
N SER A 22 18.08 -23.78 11.36
CA SER A 22 18.26 -23.26 10.00
C SER A 22 17.10 -22.36 9.54
N ALA A 23 15.87 -22.72 9.91
CA ALA A 23 14.66 -21.96 9.59
C ALA A 23 14.63 -20.61 10.33
N GLU A 24 14.99 -20.59 11.62
CA GLU A 24 15.11 -19.36 12.41
C GLU A 24 16.19 -18.42 11.84
N THR A 25 17.34 -18.97 11.43
CA THR A 25 18.43 -18.20 10.83
C THR A 25 17.98 -17.55 9.51
N SER A 26 17.25 -18.29 8.67
CA SER A 26 16.69 -17.76 7.43
C SER A 26 15.64 -16.68 7.69
N ALA A 27 14.74 -16.88 8.67
CA ALA A 27 13.72 -15.90 9.03
C ALA A 27 14.34 -14.60 9.57
N ASN A 28 15.40 -14.70 10.37
CA ASN A 28 16.15 -13.54 10.86
C ASN A 28 16.83 -12.76 9.73
N ASN A 29 17.44 -13.47 8.77
CA ASN A 29 18.05 -12.82 7.61
C ASN A 29 16.98 -12.12 6.75
N ASN A 30 15.84 -12.76 6.51
CA ASN A 30 14.73 -12.17 5.75
C ASN A 30 14.21 -10.91 6.45
N LEU A 31 14.04 -10.94 7.77
CA LEU A 31 13.66 -9.77 8.56
C LEU A 31 14.68 -8.62 8.41
N LEU A 32 15.99 -8.91 8.48
CA LEU A 32 17.02 -7.89 8.32
C LEU A 32 17.02 -7.27 6.91
N VAL A 33 16.84 -8.07 5.87
CA VAL A 33 16.73 -7.59 4.49
C VAL A 33 15.48 -6.73 4.32
N ALA A 34 14.33 -7.17 4.82
CA ALA A 34 13.08 -6.43 4.73
C ALA A 34 13.12 -5.12 5.55
N ALA A 35 13.87 -5.11 6.66
CA ALA A 35 14.07 -3.96 7.52
C ALA A 35 15.06 -2.91 6.97
N ASP A 36 15.83 -3.23 5.93
CA ASP A 36 16.69 -2.25 5.28
C ASP A 36 15.81 -1.19 4.59
N THR A 37 15.69 -0.04 5.24
CA THR A 37 14.82 1.05 4.79
C THR A 37 15.27 1.65 3.46
N LYS A 38 16.56 1.56 3.12
CA LYS A 38 17.08 2.03 1.83
C LYS A 38 16.72 1.06 0.72
N ALA A 39 16.98 -0.24 0.92
CA ALA A 39 16.66 -1.26 -0.07
C ALA A 39 15.15 -1.40 -0.29
N SER A 40 14.37 -1.43 0.79
CA SER A 40 12.91 -1.52 0.73
C SER A 40 12.27 -0.24 0.19
N GLY A 41 12.83 0.93 0.51
CA GLY A 41 12.42 2.18 -0.12
C GLY A 41 12.69 2.19 -1.63
N GLU A 42 13.86 1.72 -2.07
CA GLU A 42 14.17 1.63 -3.50
C GLU A 42 13.21 0.69 -4.23
N TYR A 43 12.88 -0.45 -3.64
CA TYR A 43 11.81 -1.33 -4.13
C TYR A 43 10.47 -0.57 -4.25
N ALA A 44 10.03 0.09 -3.17
CA ALA A 44 8.73 0.74 -3.10
C ALA A 44 8.49 1.74 -4.25
N PHE A 45 9.53 2.47 -4.67
CA PHE A 45 9.42 3.49 -5.72
C PHE A 45 9.84 3.02 -7.12
N THR A 46 10.41 1.82 -7.29
CA THR A 46 10.95 1.37 -8.58
C THR A 46 9.87 1.36 -9.68
N GLN A 47 8.74 0.71 -9.43
CA GLN A 47 7.66 0.61 -10.43
C GLN A 47 6.96 1.95 -10.64
N CYS A 48 6.85 2.76 -9.58
CA CYS A 48 6.34 4.11 -9.68
C CYS A 48 7.13 4.98 -10.65
N ARG A 49 8.45 5.06 -10.48
CA ARG A 49 9.31 5.83 -11.40
C ARG A 49 9.24 5.31 -12.83
N ALA A 50 9.03 4.00 -13.00
CA ALA A 50 8.88 3.38 -14.31
C ALA A 50 7.54 3.74 -15.00
N LEU A 51 6.47 4.06 -14.27
CA LEU A 51 5.14 4.32 -14.83
C LEU A 51 4.68 5.78 -14.72
N GLN A 52 5.27 6.56 -13.82
CA GLN A 52 4.86 7.92 -13.52
C GLN A 52 4.92 8.82 -14.77
N GLY A 53 3.82 9.54 -15.02
CA GLY A 53 3.73 10.55 -16.08
C GLY A 53 3.73 9.99 -17.50
N LYS A 54 3.82 8.66 -17.68
CA LYS A 54 3.75 8.05 -19.01
C LYS A 54 2.33 8.11 -19.55
N PRO A 55 2.13 8.46 -20.83
CA PRO A 55 0.81 8.42 -21.46
C PRO A 55 0.33 6.98 -21.60
N PHE A 56 -0.98 6.81 -21.79
CA PHE A 56 -1.53 5.56 -22.28
C PHE A 56 -1.08 5.32 -23.71
N ASP A 57 -0.78 4.07 -24.05
CA ASP A 57 -0.48 3.67 -25.43
C ASP A 57 -1.80 3.53 -26.18
N THR A 58 -1.99 4.33 -27.23
CA THR A 58 -3.22 4.33 -28.03
C THR A 58 -3.35 3.09 -28.91
N SER A 59 -2.26 2.35 -29.13
CA SER A 59 -2.27 1.08 -29.89
C SER A 59 -2.64 -0.14 -29.05
N SER A 60 -2.64 0.00 -27.71
CA SER A 60 -3.00 -1.08 -26.79
C SER A 60 -4.51 -1.30 -26.76
N THR A 61 -4.94 -2.56 -26.84
CA THR A 61 -6.35 -2.95 -26.67
C THR A 61 -6.78 -3.09 -25.21
N LYS A 62 -5.82 -3.03 -24.26
CA LYS A 62 -6.11 -3.09 -22.82
C LYS A 62 -6.93 -1.89 -22.36
N LYS A 63 -7.79 -2.10 -21.36
CA LYS A 63 -8.49 -1.03 -20.64
C LYS A 63 -7.47 -0.09 -19.98
N LYS A 64 -7.82 1.17 -19.75
CA LYS A 64 -6.90 2.15 -19.16
C LYS A 64 -7.16 2.28 -17.66
N ALA A 65 -6.15 1.99 -16.83
CA ALA A 65 -6.20 2.23 -15.39
C ALA A 65 -5.21 3.33 -15.01
N LEU A 66 -5.69 4.37 -14.33
CA LEU A 66 -4.85 5.44 -13.80
C LEU A 66 -4.85 5.38 -12.28
N ILE A 67 -3.67 5.16 -11.69
CA ILE A 67 -3.45 5.37 -10.27
C ILE A 67 -3.02 6.83 -10.07
N VAL A 68 -3.61 7.49 -9.08
CA VAL A 68 -3.31 8.88 -8.73
C VAL A 68 -3.04 8.95 -7.24
N GLY A 69 -1.89 9.51 -6.85
CA GLY A 69 -1.53 9.70 -5.45
C GLY A 69 -0.03 9.77 -5.23
N ASP A 70 0.42 9.48 -4.01
CA ASP A 70 1.81 9.66 -3.58
C ASP A 70 2.52 8.30 -3.37
N SER A 71 3.38 8.19 -2.36
CA SER A 71 4.05 6.95 -1.99
C SER A 71 3.09 5.84 -1.58
N TYR A 72 1.89 6.16 -1.09
CA TYR A 72 0.86 5.15 -0.82
C TYR A 72 0.27 4.59 -2.12
N GLY A 73 0.20 5.40 -3.17
CA GLY A 73 -0.16 4.95 -4.52
C GLY A 73 0.89 4.01 -5.10
N CYS A 74 2.16 4.18 -4.72
CA CYS A 74 3.23 3.24 -5.05
C CYS A 74 3.07 1.90 -4.36
N ASP A 75 2.73 1.90 -3.07
CA ASP A 75 2.43 0.65 -2.36
C ASP A 75 1.24 -0.07 -2.99
N PHE A 76 0.19 0.67 -3.38
CA PHE A 76 -0.95 0.08 -4.07
C PHE A 76 -0.55 -0.51 -5.43
N LEU A 77 0.22 0.22 -6.25
CA LEU A 77 0.74 -0.29 -7.52
C LEU A 77 1.55 -1.58 -7.31
N ASN A 78 2.46 -1.60 -6.34
CA ASN A 78 3.24 -2.80 -6.03
C ASN A 78 2.34 -3.94 -5.59
N SER A 79 1.30 -3.66 -4.81
CA SER A 79 0.32 -4.67 -4.37
C SER A 79 -0.44 -5.29 -5.55
N VAL A 80 -0.76 -4.49 -6.57
CA VAL A 80 -1.35 -4.96 -7.84
C VAL A 80 -0.35 -5.84 -8.60
N LEU A 81 0.89 -5.36 -8.79
CA LEU A 81 1.88 -6.02 -9.64
C LEU A 81 2.41 -7.33 -9.04
N GLU A 82 2.69 -7.36 -7.73
CA GLU A 82 3.19 -8.55 -7.04
C GLU A 82 2.18 -9.71 -7.03
N ASN A 83 0.89 -9.40 -7.14
CA ASN A 83 -0.20 -10.38 -7.22
C ASN A 83 -0.75 -10.56 -8.63
N LYS A 84 -0.23 -9.84 -9.62
CA LYS A 84 -0.71 -9.87 -11.01
C LYS A 84 -2.21 -9.54 -11.11
N TYR A 85 -2.71 -8.62 -10.31
CA TYR A 85 -4.07 -8.10 -10.50
C TYR A 85 -4.12 -7.09 -11.65
N LEU A 86 -5.33 -6.80 -12.15
CA LEU A 86 -5.58 -5.85 -13.23
C LEU A 86 -4.77 -6.11 -14.52
N GLN A 87 -4.49 -7.38 -14.87
CA GLN A 87 -3.65 -7.71 -16.03
C GLN A 87 -4.24 -7.23 -17.37
N ASP A 88 -5.56 -7.12 -17.45
CA ASP A 88 -6.30 -6.63 -18.62
C ASP A 88 -6.30 -5.11 -18.74
N TYR A 89 -5.67 -4.42 -17.77
CA TYR A 89 -5.47 -2.99 -17.80
C TYR A 89 -4.05 -2.63 -18.23
N GLN A 90 -3.95 -1.55 -18.99
CA GLN A 90 -2.75 -0.74 -19.08
C GLN A 90 -2.73 0.21 -17.90
N ILE A 91 -1.84 -0.06 -16.94
CA ILE A 91 -1.70 0.76 -15.74
C ILE A 91 -0.74 1.92 -16.01
N ARG A 92 -1.13 3.12 -15.55
CA ARG A 92 -0.30 4.31 -15.45
C ARG A 92 -0.44 4.95 -14.08
N LEU A 93 0.50 5.82 -13.76
CA LEU A 93 0.56 6.51 -12.47
C LEU A 93 0.74 8.02 -12.66
N ARG A 94 -0.02 8.80 -11.89
CA ARG A 94 0.26 10.22 -11.62
C ARG A 94 0.71 10.34 -10.17
N PHE A 95 2.02 10.49 -10.00
CA PHE A 95 2.60 10.67 -8.68
C PHE A 95 2.51 12.14 -8.27
N ILE A 96 1.60 12.44 -7.36
CA ILE A 96 1.41 13.75 -6.75
C ILE A 96 1.98 13.66 -5.35
N PRO A 97 3.10 14.36 -5.03
CA PRO A 97 3.72 14.27 -3.72
C PRO A 97 2.73 14.58 -2.58
N TYR A 98 2.90 13.92 -1.44
CA TYR A 98 2.07 14.16 -0.25
C TYR A 98 1.99 15.65 0.12
N SER A 99 3.06 16.44 -0.04
CA SER A 99 3.04 17.87 0.23
C SER A 99 2.10 18.67 -0.68
N CYS A 100 1.92 18.22 -1.93
CA CYS A 100 1.11 18.91 -2.93
C CYS A 100 -0.38 18.56 -2.88
N GLN A 101 -0.75 17.49 -2.17
CA GLN A 101 -2.11 16.97 -2.02
C GLN A 101 -2.82 16.63 -3.34
N THR A 102 -3.77 15.70 -3.29
CA THR A 102 -4.64 15.39 -4.44
C THR A 102 -5.87 16.30 -4.42
N VAL A 103 -5.67 17.59 -4.72
CA VAL A 103 -6.72 18.61 -4.79
C VAL A 103 -6.71 19.32 -6.14
N VAL A 104 -7.85 19.87 -6.54
CA VAL A 104 -8.07 20.52 -7.84
C VAL A 104 -8.96 21.75 -7.68
N GLY A 105 -9.01 22.64 -8.67
CA GLY A 105 -9.87 23.82 -8.66
C GLY A 105 -9.33 25.03 -7.91
N ASP A 106 -10.14 26.10 -7.93
CA ASP A 106 -9.82 27.38 -7.31
C ASP A 106 -9.66 27.25 -5.79
N ASN A 107 -8.67 27.95 -5.22
CA ASN A 107 -8.30 27.92 -3.79
C ASN A 107 -7.80 26.55 -3.29
N SER A 108 -7.44 25.62 -4.17
CA SER A 108 -6.86 24.33 -3.78
C SER A 108 -5.49 24.48 -3.08
N ASP A 109 -4.78 25.59 -3.32
CA ASP A 109 -3.52 25.95 -2.67
C ASP A 109 -3.65 26.17 -1.15
N LYS A 110 -4.86 26.40 -0.64
CA LYS A 110 -5.12 26.51 0.81
C LYS A 110 -4.80 25.20 1.56
N PHE A 111 -4.84 24.07 0.87
CA PHE A 111 -4.51 22.76 1.43
C PHE A 111 -3.01 22.41 1.35
N ILE A 112 -2.22 23.26 0.68
CA ILE A 112 -0.79 23.12 0.53
C ILE A 112 -0.10 24.09 1.49
N ASP A 113 0.78 23.55 2.33
CA ASP A 113 1.59 24.34 3.27
C ASP A 113 2.36 25.42 2.51
N ALA A 114 2.45 26.63 3.06
CA ALA A 114 3.04 27.78 2.37
C ALA A 114 4.47 27.52 1.84
N LYS A 115 5.27 26.74 2.57
CA LYS A 115 6.63 26.34 2.18
C LYS A 115 6.68 25.43 0.94
N ASP A 116 5.60 24.70 0.65
CA ASP A 116 5.54 23.70 -0.41
C ASP A 116 4.86 24.24 -1.69
N ARG A 117 4.16 25.38 -1.61
CA ARG A 117 3.41 25.96 -2.74
C ARG A 117 4.27 26.21 -3.97
N GLU A 118 5.44 26.80 -3.81
CA GLU A 118 6.35 27.06 -4.93
C GLU A 118 6.84 25.75 -5.57
N PHE A 119 7.11 24.73 -4.75
CA PHE A 119 7.51 23.41 -5.23
C PHE A 119 6.36 22.75 -6.01
N CYS A 120 5.13 22.81 -5.51
CA CYS A 120 3.96 22.17 -6.12
C CYS A 120 3.43 22.88 -7.37
N ALA A 121 3.64 24.19 -7.49
CA ALA A 121 3.25 24.98 -8.66
C ALA A 121 4.12 24.69 -9.90
N LYS A 122 5.33 24.16 -9.71
CA LYS A 122 6.33 23.97 -10.77
C LYS A 122 6.23 22.58 -11.41
N PRO A 123 5.85 22.46 -12.69
CA PRO A 123 5.62 21.17 -13.33
C PRO A 123 6.87 20.31 -13.46
N GLU A 124 8.05 20.93 -13.49
CA GLU A 124 9.35 20.26 -13.49
C GLU A 124 9.74 19.66 -12.13
N ARG A 125 9.01 19.99 -11.05
CA ARG A 125 9.32 19.57 -9.67
C ARG A 125 8.34 18.55 -9.11
N ALA A 126 7.05 18.78 -9.30
CA ALA A 126 5.98 17.96 -8.76
C ALA A 126 4.88 17.79 -9.79
N ASP A 127 4.01 16.80 -9.62
CA ASP A 127 2.75 16.69 -10.38
C ASP A 127 1.57 17.33 -9.63
N SER A 128 0.43 17.52 -10.31
CA SER A 128 -0.83 17.99 -9.69
C SER A 128 -2.06 17.38 -10.36
N LEU A 129 -3.20 17.39 -9.67
CA LEU A 129 -4.46 16.88 -10.26
C LEU A 129 -4.89 17.66 -11.50
N GLU A 130 -4.68 18.99 -11.52
CA GLU A 130 -4.97 19.79 -12.71
C GLU A 130 -4.21 19.28 -13.94
N ARG A 131 -2.94 18.94 -13.78
CA ARG A 131 -2.12 18.38 -14.86
C ARG A 131 -2.44 16.92 -15.15
N ALA A 132 -3.02 16.21 -14.18
CA ALA A 132 -3.51 14.84 -14.36
C ALA A 132 -4.84 14.77 -15.10
N LYS A 133 -5.62 15.85 -15.12
CA LYS A 133 -7.02 15.86 -15.60
C LYS A 133 -7.20 15.26 -16.98
N ALA A 134 -6.37 15.61 -17.96
CA ALA A 134 -6.47 15.05 -19.32
C ALA A 134 -6.31 13.52 -19.33
N GLN A 135 -5.34 12.99 -18.59
CA GLN A 135 -5.12 11.54 -18.52
C GLN A 135 -6.17 10.83 -17.66
N ILE A 136 -6.69 11.50 -16.62
CA ILE A 136 -7.83 11.01 -15.83
C ILE A 136 -9.03 10.81 -16.76
N GLN A 137 -9.28 11.74 -17.69
CA GLN A 137 -10.37 11.63 -18.66
C GLN A 137 -10.19 10.47 -19.65
N GLU A 138 -8.97 10.00 -19.89
CA GLU A 138 -8.75 8.85 -20.77
C GLU A 138 -9.00 7.50 -20.09
N ALA A 139 -8.96 7.43 -18.75
CA ALA A 139 -8.98 6.18 -18.02
C ALA A 139 -10.39 5.57 -17.92
N ASP A 140 -10.49 4.24 -17.98
CA ASP A 140 -11.72 3.50 -17.68
C ASP A 140 -11.86 3.28 -16.16
N LEU A 141 -10.73 3.17 -15.47
CA LEU A 141 -10.62 2.99 -14.03
C LEU A 141 -9.67 4.04 -13.45
N VAL A 142 -10.15 4.87 -12.53
CA VAL A 142 -9.35 5.86 -11.79
C VAL A 142 -9.26 5.42 -10.34
N ILE A 143 -8.03 5.23 -9.85
CA ILE A 143 -7.76 4.78 -8.49
C ILE A 143 -7.01 5.89 -7.76
N PHE A 144 -7.65 6.47 -6.76
CA PHE A 144 -7.00 7.41 -5.85
C PHE A 144 -6.44 6.63 -4.67
N SER A 145 -5.13 6.66 -4.49
CA SER A 145 -4.45 6.04 -3.36
C SER A 145 -3.30 6.93 -2.93
N ALA A 146 -3.49 7.63 -1.83
CA ALA A 146 -2.54 8.59 -1.30
C ALA A 146 -2.48 8.50 0.22
N ARG A 147 -1.46 9.11 0.83
CA ARG A 147 -1.51 9.41 2.25
C ARG A 147 -2.45 10.59 2.45
N TRP A 148 -3.62 10.32 3.00
CA TRP A 148 -4.64 11.34 3.19
C TRP A 148 -4.33 12.22 4.40
N LYS A 149 -4.49 13.53 4.27
CA LYS A 149 -4.72 14.43 5.41
C LYS A 149 -6.22 14.44 5.75
N PRO A 150 -6.63 14.68 7.01
CA PRO A 150 -8.05 14.77 7.38
C PRO A 150 -8.85 15.75 6.53
N GLU A 151 -8.32 16.95 6.29
CA GLU A 151 -8.96 17.99 5.48
C GLU A 151 -9.06 17.60 3.99
N ILE A 152 -8.10 16.82 3.48
CA ILE A 152 -8.14 16.31 2.10
C ILE A 152 -9.15 15.18 1.97
N ALA A 153 -9.25 14.30 2.96
CA ALA A 153 -10.27 13.26 2.98
C ALA A 153 -11.69 13.87 2.96
N GLN A 154 -11.88 15.01 3.62
CA GLN A 154 -13.16 15.75 3.60
C GLN A 154 -13.41 16.46 2.26
N GLU A 155 -12.37 17.01 1.62
CA GLU A 155 -12.48 17.72 0.33
C GLU A 155 -12.60 16.78 -0.87
N LEU A 156 -12.21 15.51 -0.73
CA LEU A 156 -12.14 14.56 -1.85
C LEU A 156 -13.43 14.44 -2.68
N PRO A 157 -14.66 14.47 -2.11
CA PRO A 157 -15.88 14.45 -2.91
C PRO A 157 -16.01 15.65 -3.85
N GLN A 158 -15.70 16.85 -3.36
CA GLN A 158 -15.66 18.08 -4.17
C GLN A 158 -14.58 17.98 -5.25
N THR A 159 -13.40 17.47 -4.89
CA THR A 159 -12.30 17.24 -5.84
C THR A 159 -12.73 16.30 -6.96
N ILE A 160 -13.32 15.15 -6.63
CA ILE A 160 -13.81 14.15 -7.60
C ILE A 160 -14.88 14.77 -8.51
N HIS A 161 -15.80 15.57 -7.95
CA HIS A 161 -16.81 16.28 -8.73
C HIS A 161 -16.18 17.25 -9.74
N GLN A 162 -15.20 18.05 -9.32
CA GLN A 162 -14.52 19.04 -10.18
C GLN A 162 -13.64 18.43 -11.28
N LEU A 163 -13.21 17.17 -11.10
CA LEU A 163 -12.50 16.44 -12.16
C LEU A 163 -13.40 16.16 -13.37
N GLY A 164 -14.72 16.20 -13.22
CA GLY A 164 -15.68 16.02 -14.31
C GLY A 164 -15.61 14.62 -14.92
N LEU A 165 -15.53 13.59 -14.07
CA LEU A 165 -15.42 12.19 -14.50
C LEU A 165 -16.64 11.78 -15.34
N LYS A 166 -16.40 10.97 -16.37
CA LYS A 166 -17.47 10.47 -17.24
C LYS A 166 -18.27 9.38 -16.53
N PRO A 167 -19.59 9.26 -16.77
CA PRO A 167 -20.46 8.31 -16.06
C PRO A 167 -20.01 6.84 -16.12
N GLN A 168 -19.31 6.45 -17.18
CA GLN A 168 -18.81 5.09 -17.38
C GLN A 168 -17.47 4.80 -16.67
N GLN A 169 -16.79 5.82 -16.14
CA GLN A 169 -15.52 5.61 -15.43
C GLN A 169 -15.79 4.98 -14.07
N LYS A 170 -15.07 3.90 -13.77
CA LYS A 170 -15.04 3.34 -12.41
C LYS A 170 -14.07 4.17 -11.57
N VAL A 171 -14.50 4.56 -10.37
CA VAL A 171 -13.67 5.34 -9.45
C VAL A 171 -13.49 4.57 -8.16
N VAL A 172 -12.24 4.39 -7.75
CA VAL A 172 -11.89 3.75 -6.48
C VAL A 172 -11.06 4.71 -5.64
N VAL A 173 -11.39 4.83 -4.36
CA VAL A 173 -10.57 5.52 -3.37
C VAL A 173 -10.07 4.48 -2.37
N VAL A 174 -8.75 4.33 -2.29
CA VAL A 174 -8.08 3.46 -1.33
C VAL A 174 -7.67 4.30 -0.12
N GLY A 175 -8.16 3.93 1.06
CA GLY A 175 -7.88 4.61 2.32
C GLY A 175 -6.42 4.54 2.76
N SER A 176 -6.17 5.12 3.94
CA SER A 176 -4.88 5.06 4.61
C SER A 176 -4.64 3.70 5.26
N LYS A 177 -3.38 3.29 5.31
CA LYS A 177 -2.87 2.16 6.10
C LYS A 177 -1.77 2.62 7.05
N PHE A 178 -1.70 1.99 8.21
CA PHE A 178 -0.65 2.20 9.20
C PHE A 178 -0.47 0.94 10.05
N PHE A 179 0.79 0.50 10.21
CA PHE A 179 1.18 -0.74 10.90
C PHE A 179 1.89 -0.47 12.23
N GLY A 180 1.82 0.77 12.73
CA GLY A 180 2.50 1.16 13.96
C GLY A 180 4.01 1.24 13.82
N LYS A 181 4.71 1.31 14.96
CA LYS A 181 6.16 1.49 15.00
C LYS A 181 6.89 0.16 14.75
N ILE A 182 7.76 0.13 13.74
CA ILE A 182 8.60 -1.03 13.42
C ILE A 182 9.85 -1.06 14.30
N THR A 183 10.00 -2.11 15.13
CA THR A 183 11.10 -2.29 16.09
C THR A 183 11.89 -3.57 15.86
N VAL A 184 12.55 -3.67 14.69
CA VAL A 184 13.29 -4.84 14.21
C VAL A 184 14.21 -5.49 15.26
N ARG A 185 14.94 -4.69 16.05
CA ARG A 185 15.81 -5.22 17.13
C ARG A 185 15.06 -6.00 18.20
N GLN A 186 13.82 -5.62 18.49
CA GLN A 186 12.94 -6.37 19.40
C GLN A 186 12.45 -7.64 18.70
N TYR A 187 12.04 -7.53 17.45
CA TYR A 187 11.49 -8.65 16.69
C TYR A 187 12.51 -9.80 16.51
N LEU A 188 13.79 -9.46 16.32
CA LEU A 188 14.88 -10.45 16.23
C LEU A 188 15.04 -11.33 17.49
N ARG A 189 14.49 -10.90 18.62
CA ARG A 189 14.54 -11.64 19.89
C ARG A 189 13.31 -12.51 20.14
N LEU A 190 12.29 -12.38 19.28
CA LEU A 190 11.05 -13.15 19.35
C LEU A 190 11.20 -14.47 18.59
N SER A 191 10.55 -15.52 19.09
CA SER A 191 10.37 -16.79 18.37
C SER A 191 9.48 -16.61 17.13
N ALA A 192 9.42 -17.63 16.29
CA ALA A 192 8.52 -17.66 15.14
C ALA A 192 7.05 -17.47 15.54
N GLU A 193 6.60 -18.17 16.58
CA GLU A 193 5.24 -18.10 17.12
C GLU A 193 4.94 -16.72 17.69
N GLU A 194 5.87 -16.14 18.44
CA GLU A 194 5.74 -14.78 18.98
C GLU A 194 5.65 -13.73 17.86
N ARG A 195 6.46 -13.86 16.80
CA ARG A 195 6.37 -12.97 15.62
C ARG A 195 5.04 -13.12 14.90
N LYS A 196 4.56 -14.35 14.73
CA LYS A 196 3.28 -14.60 14.06
C LYS A 196 2.11 -13.97 14.82
N ALA A 197 2.16 -13.99 16.14
CA ALA A 197 1.12 -13.38 16.99
C ALA A 197 1.31 -11.87 17.23
N LEU A 198 2.43 -11.29 16.79
CA LEU A 198 2.79 -9.91 17.11
C LEU A 198 1.86 -8.91 16.40
N GLN A 199 1.28 -8.03 17.19
CA GLN A 199 0.56 -6.86 16.71
C GLN A 199 1.19 -5.58 17.28
N ASN A 200 1.31 -4.56 16.45
CA ASN A 200 1.70 -3.23 16.88
C ASN A 200 0.47 -2.39 17.19
N GLU A 201 0.55 -1.56 18.22
CA GLU A 201 -0.43 -0.49 18.43
C GLU A 201 -0.37 0.51 17.26
N VAL A 202 -1.54 1.01 16.87
CA VAL A 202 -1.68 1.99 15.78
C VAL A 202 -2.32 3.27 16.28
N ASP A 203 -1.90 4.40 15.70
CA ASP A 203 -2.57 5.67 15.93
C ASP A 203 -3.89 5.69 15.15
N THR A 204 -5.01 5.70 15.88
CA THR A 204 -6.36 5.71 15.31
C THR A 204 -6.63 6.96 14.45
N ALA A 205 -5.93 8.06 14.69
CA ALA A 205 -6.07 9.26 13.86
C ALA A 205 -5.47 9.07 12.45
N GLU A 206 -4.46 8.21 12.32
CA GLU A 206 -3.68 8.08 11.08
C GLU A 206 -4.36 7.23 10.00
N ALA A 207 -5.14 6.23 10.40
CA ALA A 207 -5.86 5.39 9.47
C ALA A 207 -7.37 5.43 9.74
N GLN A 208 -7.81 5.09 10.95
CA GLN A 208 -9.22 4.88 11.26
C GLN A 208 -10.08 6.13 11.04
N LYS A 209 -9.75 7.27 11.67
CA LYS A 209 -10.58 8.50 11.55
C LYS A 209 -10.64 9.02 10.11
N ILE A 210 -9.52 8.92 9.41
CA ILE A 210 -9.41 9.32 8.00
C ILE A 210 -10.26 8.38 7.13
N ASN A 211 -10.14 7.07 7.32
CA ASN A 211 -10.89 6.08 6.54
C ASN A 211 -12.39 6.17 6.82
N ALA A 212 -12.80 6.41 8.07
CA ALA A 212 -14.19 6.69 8.42
C ALA A 212 -14.71 7.93 7.70
N SER A 213 -13.90 9.01 7.64
CA SER A 213 -14.25 10.22 6.89
C SER A 213 -14.41 9.92 5.39
N LEU A 214 -13.49 9.16 4.79
CA LEU A 214 -13.59 8.76 3.38
C LEU A 214 -14.84 7.91 3.13
N ALA A 215 -15.07 6.88 3.94
CA ALA A 215 -16.24 6.00 3.83
C ALA A 215 -17.56 6.76 3.92
N GLN A 216 -17.63 7.81 4.74
CA GLN A 216 -18.85 8.58 4.97
C GLN A 216 -19.13 9.62 3.86
N HIS A 217 -18.09 10.28 3.34
CA HIS A 217 -18.27 11.45 2.50
C HIS A 217 -18.20 11.18 0.99
N LEU A 218 -17.70 10.01 0.58
CA LEU A 218 -17.63 9.67 -0.84
C LEU A 218 -19.04 9.53 -1.43
N GLY A 219 -19.26 10.22 -2.55
CA GLY A 219 -20.55 10.24 -3.24
C GLY A 219 -20.89 8.91 -3.92
N GLN A 220 -22.12 8.81 -4.43
CA GLN A 220 -22.55 7.64 -5.20
C GLN A 220 -21.65 7.42 -6.43
N GLY A 221 -21.38 6.16 -6.75
CA GLY A 221 -20.53 5.79 -7.90
C GLY A 221 -19.03 5.77 -7.60
N VAL A 222 -18.60 6.12 -6.38
CA VAL A 222 -17.22 5.94 -5.93
C VAL A 222 -17.13 4.73 -5.00
N VAL A 223 -16.22 3.80 -5.30
CA VAL A 223 -15.94 2.65 -4.45
C VAL A 223 -14.87 3.04 -3.43
N PHE A 224 -15.17 2.89 -2.15
CA PHE A 224 -14.18 3.01 -1.09
C PHE A 224 -13.60 1.65 -0.71
N VAL A 225 -12.29 1.57 -0.49
CA VAL A 225 -11.60 0.39 0.04
C VAL A 225 -10.77 0.81 1.25
N ASP A 226 -11.01 0.18 2.39
CA ASP A 226 -10.28 0.41 3.63
C ASP A 226 -9.15 -0.63 3.79
N PRO A 227 -7.90 -0.31 3.39
CA PRO A 227 -6.79 -1.25 3.55
C PRO A 227 -6.47 -1.54 5.02
N HIS A 228 -6.75 -0.60 5.93
CA HIS A 228 -6.42 -0.77 7.33
C HIS A 228 -7.36 -1.76 8.00
N SER A 229 -8.68 -1.61 7.81
CA SER A 229 -9.66 -2.55 8.34
C SER A 229 -9.45 -3.96 7.78
N LEU A 230 -9.19 -4.09 6.47
CA LEU A 230 -8.98 -5.38 5.83
C LEU A 230 -7.73 -6.12 6.32
N VAL A 231 -6.65 -5.41 6.63
CA VAL A 231 -5.37 -6.02 7.00
C VAL A 231 -5.22 -6.15 8.53
N CYS A 232 -5.64 -5.13 9.28
CA CYS A 232 -5.47 -5.10 10.73
C CYS A 232 -6.61 -5.82 11.47
N GLY A 233 -7.80 -5.91 10.87
CA GLY A 233 -8.98 -6.57 11.43
C GLY A 233 -9.56 -5.91 12.69
N ASN A 234 -8.79 -5.07 13.39
CA ASN A 234 -9.19 -4.27 14.54
C ASN A 234 -8.60 -2.86 14.46
N ASP A 235 -9.19 -1.94 15.20
CA ASP A 235 -8.90 -0.50 15.09
C ASP A 235 -7.69 -0.03 15.92
N ALA A 236 -7.22 -0.84 16.87
CA ALA A 236 -6.21 -0.43 17.85
C ALA A 236 -4.84 -1.07 17.63
N SER A 237 -4.78 -2.13 16.83
CA SER A 237 -3.55 -2.87 16.57
C SER A 237 -3.55 -3.52 15.20
N CYS A 238 -2.35 -3.76 14.65
CA CYS A 238 -2.18 -4.31 13.31
C CYS A 238 -1.08 -5.38 13.31
N PRO A 239 -1.24 -6.50 12.57
CA PRO A 239 -0.20 -7.51 12.45
C PRO A 239 1.07 -6.91 11.85
N VAL A 240 2.21 -7.37 12.36
CA VAL A 240 3.53 -6.93 11.90
C VAL A 240 4.08 -7.86 10.80
N PHE A 241 3.70 -9.13 10.88
CA PHE A 241 4.18 -10.19 10.01
C PHE A 241 3.02 -10.86 9.26
N THR A 242 3.30 -11.35 8.06
CA THR A 242 2.41 -12.27 7.34
C THR A 242 2.38 -13.63 8.02
N ASP A 243 1.47 -14.52 7.62
CA ASP A 243 1.43 -15.91 8.08
C ASP A 243 2.74 -16.68 7.85
N ASP A 244 3.46 -16.31 6.78
CA ASP A 244 4.76 -16.86 6.39
C ASP A 244 5.96 -16.14 7.07
N LEU A 245 5.72 -15.37 8.14
CA LEU A 245 6.72 -14.65 8.93
C LEU A 245 7.52 -13.58 8.16
N ASN A 246 6.98 -13.06 7.07
CA ASN A 246 7.57 -11.94 6.36
C ASN A 246 7.10 -10.61 6.96
N LEU A 247 8.01 -9.66 7.13
CA LEU A 247 7.67 -8.33 7.64
C LEU A 247 6.77 -7.61 6.63
N ILE A 248 5.61 -7.09 7.07
CA ILE A 248 4.65 -6.42 6.18
C ILE A 248 5.13 -5.01 5.80
N SER A 249 5.61 -4.24 6.77
CA SER A 249 6.05 -2.86 6.57
C SER A 249 7.43 -2.62 7.15
N TYR A 250 8.30 -1.91 6.43
CA TYR A 250 9.65 -1.61 6.88
C TYR A 250 9.75 -0.37 7.77
N ASP A 251 8.76 0.53 7.72
CA ASP A 251 8.72 1.79 8.50
C ASP A 251 7.37 2.06 9.19
N GLY A 252 6.40 1.15 9.04
CA GLY A 252 5.05 1.26 9.59
C GLY A 252 4.05 1.84 8.58
N ARG A 253 4.50 2.33 7.43
CA ARG A 253 3.69 3.06 6.44
C ARG A 253 3.78 2.41 5.06
N HIS A 254 5.00 2.15 4.62
CA HIS A 254 5.33 1.60 3.32
C HIS A 254 5.56 0.11 3.39
N LEU A 255 5.20 -0.58 2.31
CA LEU A 255 5.20 -2.02 2.28
C LEU A 255 6.58 -2.55 1.90
N THR A 256 6.95 -3.68 2.49
CA THR A 256 8.00 -4.52 1.92
C THR A 256 7.46 -5.21 0.66
N LYS A 257 8.31 -5.93 -0.07
CA LYS A 257 7.85 -6.74 -1.21
C LYS A 257 6.80 -7.77 -0.81
N GLU A 258 7.08 -8.50 0.27
CA GLU A 258 6.18 -9.53 0.79
C GLU A 258 4.91 -8.91 1.40
N GLY A 259 5.04 -7.75 2.03
CA GLY A 259 3.91 -6.95 2.49
C GLY A 259 3.00 -6.48 1.36
N ALA A 260 3.56 -6.02 0.24
CA ALA A 260 2.77 -5.65 -0.96
C ALA A 260 2.01 -6.86 -1.52
N ARG A 261 2.64 -8.03 -1.55
CA ARG A 261 1.96 -9.27 -1.95
C ARG A 261 0.80 -9.58 -1.00
N TYR A 262 1.05 -9.61 0.30
CA TYR A 262 0.04 -9.90 1.30
C TYR A 262 -1.13 -8.90 1.29
N VAL A 263 -0.83 -7.60 1.37
CA VAL A 263 -1.84 -6.53 1.34
C VAL A 263 -2.63 -6.57 0.03
N GLY A 264 -1.99 -6.79 -1.12
CA GLY A 264 -2.68 -6.91 -2.39
C GLY A 264 -3.72 -8.02 -2.42
N LYS A 265 -3.43 -9.20 -1.84
CA LYS A 265 -4.43 -10.26 -1.68
C LYS A 265 -5.60 -9.79 -0.84
N MET A 266 -5.33 -9.18 0.33
CA MET A 266 -6.39 -8.68 1.20
C MET A 266 -7.30 -7.66 0.49
N LEU A 267 -6.72 -6.76 -0.31
CA LEU A 267 -7.47 -5.76 -1.05
C LEU A 267 -8.35 -6.38 -2.14
N PHE A 268 -7.82 -7.30 -2.95
CA PHE A 268 -8.55 -7.82 -4.10
C PHE A 268 -9.48 -8.99 -3.75
N GLU A 269 -9.16 -9.80 -2.74
CA GLU A 269 -9.98 -10.96 -2.35
C GLU A 269 -11.12 -10.57 -1.39
N HIS A 270 -11.01 -9.45 -0.68
CA HIS A 270 -11.98 -9.03 0.34
C HIS A 270 -12.60 -7.64 0.10
N SER A 271 -12.48 -7.09 -1.12
CA SER A 271 -13.17 -5.86 -1.49
C SER A 271 -13.67 -5.89 -2.94
N ALA A 272 -14.39 -4.83 -3.34
CA ALA A 272 -14.87 -4.67 -4.71
C ALA A 272 -13.74 -4.58 -5.76
N LEU A 273 -12.47 -4.41 -5.36
CA LEU A 273 -11.32 -4.45 -6.28
C LEU A 273 -11.21 -5.78 -7.04
N GLY A 274 -11.60 -6.90 -6.44
CA GLY A 274 -11.57 -8.22 -7.09
C GLY A 274 -12.54 -8.36 -8.28
N GLN A 275 -13.49 -7.44 -8.40
CA GLN A 275 -14.50 -7.43 -9.48
C GLN A 275 -14.17 -6.45 -10.61
N MET A 276 -13.00 -5.80 -10.55
CA MET A 276 -12.65 -4.69 -11.45
C MET A 276 -12.28 -5.12 -12.86
#